data_AF-A0A1H0FL03-F1
#
_entry.id   AF-A0A1H0FL03-F1
#
_cell.length_a   1.000
_cell.length_b   1.000
_cell.length_c   1.000
_cell.angle_alpha   90.00
_cell.angle_beta   90.00
_cell.angle_gamma   90.00
#
_symmetry.space_group_name_H-M   'P 1'
#
loop_
_entity.id
_entity.type
_entity.pdbx_description
1 polymer ?
#
loop_
_entity_poly.entity_id
_entity_poly.type
_entity_poly.pdbx_seq_one_letter_code
_entity_poly.pdbx_strand_id
1 'polypeptide(L)'
;MQTMNEQEVYQKEAQPEPAHKPKPAPKPRPVKKKKERSPEQIRERNITWTLILGVSILLITGLIVATSQWDQMGAATKVVSISFVSLFFFALSYGTGRFLKIKQTAFAFLTLGSLLIPIIIVAIGYFELFGPYLSLDGEGRHLLGLMGTAIPLPLYVRHAFVHRSRLYVWIALLFLSLSVGFMLGALPLSLDAFYLGMMLYNAGLLVAYIRFENRTHLQLFIKEVPLFAQLNLSFPPC
;
A
#
# COMPACT_ATOMS: atom_id res chain seq x y z
N MET A 1 -71.16 -7.57 40.09
CA MET A 1 -71.83 -6.27 40.27
C MET A 1 -71.46 -5.76 41.66
N GLN A 2 -71.04 -4.48 41.75
CA GLN A 2 -70.63 -3.71 42.94
C GLN A 2 -69.22 -4.03 43.47
N THR A 3 -68.11 -3.32 43.19
CA THR A 3 -67.71 -1.89 43.11
C THR A 3 -67.42 -1.21 44.46
N MET A 4 -66.23 -0.58 44.52
CA MET A 4 -65.82 0.56 45.36
C MET A 4 -65.42 0.22 46.81
N ASN A 5 -64.36 0.75 47.43
CA ASN A 5 -63.38 1.79 47.14
C ASN A 5 -62.21 1.56 48.14
N GLU A 6 -60.95 1.50 47.68
CA GLU A 6 -60.03 2.62 47.48
C GLU A 6 -59.17 2.89 48.73
N GLN A 7 -57.85 2.97 48.51
CA GLN A 7 -56.77 3.29 49.47
C GLN A 7 -55.99 2.13 50.12
N GLU A 8 -55.47 1.22 49.30
CA GLU A 8 -54.08 0.76 49.47
C GLU A 8 -53.12 1.81 48.91
N VAL A 9 -52.88 2.90 49.64
CA VAL A 9 -51.91 3.92 49.24
C VAL A 9 -51.20 4.45 50.49
N TYR A 10 -49.92 4.10 50.57
CA TYR A 10 -48.85 4.80 51.30
C TYR A 10 -48.76 4.61 52.83
N GLN A 11 -48.30 3.42 53.20
CA GLN A 11 -47.34 3.30 54.29
C GLN A 11 -45.94 3.56 53.72
N LYS A 12 -45.42 4.78 53.91
CA LYS A 12 -44.00 5.09 53.70
C LYS A 12 -43.54 6.06 54.78
N GLU A 13 -43.30 5.49 55.95
CA GLU A 13 -42.71 6.19 57.09
C GLU A 13 -41.34 6.75 56.72
N ALA A 14 -41.13 7.98 57.16
CA ALA A 14 -40.02 8.85 56.81
C ALA A 14 -38.67 8.26 57.24
N GLN A 15 -37.82 8.00 56.26
CA GLN A 15 -36.39 7.76 56.48
C GLN A 15 -35.71 9.03 56.99
N PRO A 16 -34.77 8.91 57.94
CA PRO A 16 -34.01 10.06 58.42
C PRO A 16 -33.11 10.61 57.31
N GLU A 17 -33.17 11.93 57.16
CA GLU A 17 -32.37 12.76 56.26
C GLU A 17 -30.87 12.45 56.40
N PRO A 18 -30.18 12.01 55.33
CA PRO A 18 -28.75 11.77 55.42
C PRO A 18 -28.02 13.12 55.46
N ALA A 19 -27.39 13.38 56.62
CA ALA A 19 -26.52 14.50 56.91
C ALA A 19 -25.69 14.96 55.70
N HIS A 20 -25.90 16.21 55.30
CA HIS A 20 -25.14 16.90 54.26
C HIS A 20 -23.68 17.07 54.71
N LYS A 21 -22.81 16.14 54.33
CA LYS A 21 -21.35 16.30 54.49
C LYS A 21 -20.89 17.46 53.60
N PRO A 22 -20.14 18.45 54.13
CA PRO A 22 -19.57 19.50 53.29
C PRO A 22 -18.63 18.86 52.25
N LYS A 23 -18.89 19.12 50.96
CA LYS A 23 -17.99 18.71 49.88
C LYS A 23 -16.62 19.34 50.12
N PRO A 24 -15.50 18.58 50.09
CA PRO A 24 -14.18 19.17 50.22
C PRO A 24 -13.94 20.13 49.06
N ALA A 25 -13.45 21.34 49.38
CA ALA A 25 -13.05 22.33 48.39
C ALA A 25 -12.09 21.72 47.35
N PRO A 26 -12.20 22.06 46.07
CA PRO A 26 -11.34 21.49 45.04
C PRO A 26 -9.90 21.91 45.33
N LYS A 27 -9.02 20.92 45.55
CA LYS A 27 -7.57 21.13 45.67
C LYS A 27 -7.09 21.92 44.43
N PRO A 28 -6.22 22.94 44.59
CA PRO A 28 -5.69 23.68 43.45
C PRO A 28 -5.01 22.69 42.51
N ARG A 29 -5.48 22.61 41.26
CA ARG A 29 -4.78 21.83 40.23
C ARG A 29 -3.39 22.45 40.08
N PRO A 30 -2.30 21.66 40.17
CA PRO A 30 -0.97 22.19 39.93
C PRO A 30 -0.96 22.77 38.51
N VAL A 31 -0.84 24.09 38.41
CA VAL A 31 -0.62 24.76 37.14
C VAL A 31 0.66 24.16 36.59
N LYS A 32 0.55 23.34 35.54
CA LYS A 32 1.70 22.81 34.82
C LYS A 32 2.50 24.03 34.34
N LYS A 33 3.56 24.40 35.06
CA LYS A 33 4.53 25.39 34.58
C LYS A 33 4.97 24.91 33.21
N LYS A 34 4.63 25.67 32.18
CA LYS A 34 5.11 25.45 30.81
C LYS A 34 6.63 25.47 30.94
N LYS A 35 7.28 24.32 30.75
CA LYS A 35 8.73 24.20 30.84
C LYS A 35 9.33 25.22 29.87
N GLU A 36 9.85 26.32 30.39
CA GLU A 36 10.54 27.32 29.58
C GLU A 36 11.74 26.61 28.96
N ARG A 37 11.77 26.57 27.63
CA ARG A 37 12.78 25.83 26.88
C ARG A 37 14.10 26.56 27.06
N SER A 38 15.18 25.84 27.41
CA SER A 38 16.49 26.47 27.53
C SER A 38 16.91 27.07 26.19
N PRO A 39 17.68 28.17 26.17
CA PRO A 39 18.18 28.77 24.94
C PRO A 39 18.99 27.79 24.07
N GLU A 40 19.63 26.80 24.68
CA GLU A 40 20.34 25.70 24.01
C GLU A 40 19.38 24.77 23.25
N GLN A 41 18.27 24.36 23.87
CA GLN A 41 17.23 23.57 23.20
C GLN A 41 16.56 24.34 22.05
N ILE A 42 16.45 25.67 22.16
CA ILE A 42 15.94 26.51 21.06
C ILE A 42 16.94 26.52 19.90
N ARG A 43 18.24 26.66 20.18
CA ARG A 43 19.31 26.64 19.17
C ARG A 43 19.41 25.31 18.45
N GLU A 44 19.44 24.18 19.16
CA GLU A 44 19.49 22.84 18.55
C GLU A 44 18.28 22.57 17.65
N ARG A 45 17.10 22.97 18.11
CA ARG A 45 15.88 22.84 17.33
C ARG A 45 15.92 23.73 16.10
N ASN A 46 16.40 24.97 16.20
CA ASN A 46 16.56 25.85 15.05
C ASN A 46 17.55 25.27 14.04
N ILE A 47 18.68 24.70 14.47
CA ILE A 47 19.62 24.01 13.57
C ILE A 47 18.94 22.82 12.88
N THR A 48 18.20 22.01 13.63
CA THR A 48 17.45 20.87 13.08
C THR A 48 16.41 21.33 12.07
N TRP A 49 15.65 22.39 12.35
CA TRP A 49 14.68 22.97 11.42
C TRP A 49 15.37 23.55 10.18
N THR A 50 16.48 24.26 10.32
CA THR A 50 17.24 24.78 9.18
C THR A 50 17.79 23.64 8.32
N LEU A 51 18.27 22.55 8.92
CA LEU A 51 18.72 21.37 8.19
C LEU A 51 17.56 20.70 7.43
N ILE A 52 16.43 20.47 8.10
CA ILE A 52 15.22 19.89 7.47
C ILE A 52 14.73 20.79 6.34
N LEU A 53 14.70 22.10 6.55
CA LEU A 53 14.28 23.09 5.55
C LEU A 53 15.22 23.09 4.35
N GLY A 54 16.53 23.10 4.59
CA GLY A 54 17.55 23.01 3.54
C GLY A 54 17.43 21.75 2.70
N VAL A 55 17.29 20.58 3.35
CA VAL A 55 17.07 19.30 2.65
C VAL A 55 15.75 19.32 1.87
N SER A 56 14.67 19.86 2.45
CA SER A 56 13.37 19.93 1.78
C SER A 56 13.44 20.81 0.52
N ILE A 57 14.10 21.97 0.59
CA ILE A 57 14.30 22.85 -0.57
C ILE A 57 15.16 22.16 -1.63
N LEU A 58 16.24 21.47 -1.23
CA LEU A 58 17.08 20.73 -2.18
C LEU A 58 16.29 19.64 -2.91
N LEU A 59 15.45 18.89 -2.19
CA LEU A 59 14.58 17.87 -2.79
C LEU A 59 13.54 18.48 -3.74
N ILE A 60 12.92 19.60 -3.37
CA ILE A 60 11.94 20.31 -4.21
C ILE A 60 12.63 20.85 -5.47
N THR A 61 13.79 21.49 -5.34
CA THR A 61 14.56 22.00 -6.48
C THR A 61 14.96 20.87 -7.42
N GLY A 62 15.45 19.75 -6.89
CA GLY A 62 15.78 18.56 -7.69
C GLY A 62 14.56 18.02 -8.43
N LEU A 63 13.40 17.97 -7.76
CA LEU A 63 12.14 17.55 -8.37
C LEU A 63 11.70 18.52 -9.49
N ILE A 64 11.75 19.82 -9.25
CA ILE A 64 11.39 20.84 -10.25
C ILE A 64 12.29 20.69 -11.48
N VAL A 65 13.61 20.61 -11.31
CA VAL A 65 14.56 20.46 -12.43
C VAL A 65 14.30 19.17 -13.20
N ALA A 66 14.06 18.05 -12.51
CA ALA A 66 13.73 16.78 -13.16
C ALA A 66 12.44 16.88 -13.99
N THR A 67 11.41 17.58 -13.48
CA THR A 67 10.14 17.77 -14.20
C THR A 67 10.22 18.81 -15.32
N SER A 68 10.99 19.88 -15.15
CA SER A 68 11.13 20.94 -16.15
C SER A 68 11.95 20.48 -17.35
N GLN A 69 12.96 19.65 -17.11
CA GLN A 69 13.80 19.11 -18.16
C GLN A 69 13.19 17.88 -18.83
N TRP A 70 12.09 17.35 -18.27
CA TRP A 70 11.43 16.16 -18.79
C TRP A 70 11.11 16.30 -20.28
N ASP A 71 10.51 17.40 -20.71
CA ASP A 71 10.10 17.54 -22.11
C ASP A 71 11.28 17.59 -23.09
N GLN A 72 12.40 18.18 -22.67
CA GLN A 72 13.63 18.27 -23.46
C GLN A 72 14.38 16.93 -23.56
N MET A 73 14.07 15.96 -22.70
CA MET A 73 14.73 14.65 -22.70
C MET A 73 14.14 13.74 -23.77
N GLY A 74 15.03 13.13 -24.56
CA GLY A 74 14.65 12.04 -25.47
C GLY A 74 13.99 10.88 -24.73
N ALA A 75 13.12 10.17 -25.44
CA ALA A 75 12.41 8.97 -24.98
C ALA A 75 13.30 7.98 -24.22
N ALA A 76 14.46 7.63 -24.82
CA ALA A 76 15.40 6.69 -24.19
C ALA A 76 15.98 7.22 -22.88
N THR A 77 16.32 8.50 -22.82
CA THR A 77 16.86 9.13 -21.61
C THR A 77 15.82 9.14 -20.48
N LYS A 78 14.54 9.40 -20.78
CA LYS A 78 13.45 9.34 -19.80
C LYS A 78 13.35 7.96 -19.14
N VAL A 79 13.36 6.90 -19.96
CA VAL A 79 13.31 5.51 -19.48
C VAL A 79 14.54 5.16 -18.65
N VAL A 80 15.73 5.54 -19.12
CA VAL A 80 17.00 5.32 -18.39
C VAL A 80 16.99 6.07 -17.05
N SER A 81 16.48 7.29 -17.00
CA SER A 81 16.37 8.06 -15.76
C SER A 81 15.43 7.41 -14.75
N ILE A 82 14.25 6.93 -15.15
CA ILE A 82 13.36 6.18 -14.25
C ILE A 82 14.04 4.88 -13.77
N SER A 83 14.74 4.20 -14.68
CA SER A 83 15.49 2.97 -14.36
C SER A 83 16.59 3.23 -13.33
N PHE A 84 17.31 4.35 -13.48
CA PHE A 84 18.32 4.78 -12.52
C PHE A 84 17.70 5.08 -11.14
N VAL A 85 16.54 5.73 -11.10
CA VAL A 85 15.82 5.99 -9.84
C VAL A 85 15.40 4.69 -9.16
N SER A 86 14.88 3.71 -9.92
CA SER A 86 14.56 2.38 -9.38
C SER A 86 15.80 1.71 -8.79
N LEU A 87 16.92 1.69 -9.53
CA LEU A 87 18.19 1.13 -9.06
C LEU A 87 18.72 1.86 -7.82
N PHE A 88 18.59 3.19 -7.76
CA PHE A 88 18.96 3.99 -6.62
C PHE A 88 18.16 3.60 -5.37
N PHE A 89 16.84 3.39 -5.48
CA PHE A 89 16.04 2.89 -4.37
C PHE A 89 16.44 1.47 -3.92
N PHE A 90 16.78 0.58 -4.85
CA PHE A 90 17.33 -0.74 -4.49
C PHE A 90 18.68 -0.62 -3.75
N ALA A 91 19.58 0.26 -4.21
CA ALA A 91 20.84 0.53 -3.54
C ALA A 91 20.64 1.12 -2.14
N LEU A 92 19.71 2.08 -2.00
CA LEU A 92 19.33 2.64 -0.70
C LEU A 92 18.70 1.59 0.23
N SER A 93 17.87 0.69 -0.30
CA SER A 93 17.31 -0.42 0.47
C SER A 93 18.41 -1.32 1.03
N TYR A 94 19.35 -1.74 0.17
CA TYR A 94 20.49 -2.55 0.57
C TYR A 94 21.39 -1.82 1.58
N GLY A 95 21.73 -0.56 1.31
CA GLY A 95 22.57 0.26 2.19
C GLY A 95 21.92 0.50 3.55
N THR A 96 20.63 0.84 3.58
CA THR A 96 19.87 1.05 4.82
C THR A 96 19.75 -0.25 5.62
N GLY A 97 19.51 -1.37 4.95
CA GLY A 97 19.42 -2.68 5.58
C GLY A 97 20.77 -3.14 6.14
N ARG A 98 21.88 -2.90 5.43
CA ARG A 98 23.21 -3.37 5.79
C ARG A 98 23.93 -2.46 6.79
N PHE A 99 23.94 -1.15 6.54
CA PHE A 99 24.69 -0.19 7.35
C PHE A 99 23.86 0.38 8.51
N LEU A 100 22.63 0.84 8.23
CA LEU A 100 21.79 1.48 9.25
C LEU A 100 20.96 0.47 10.06
N LYS A 101 20.78 -0.76 9.55
CA LYS A 101 19.98 -1.84 10.15
C LYS A 101 18.50 -1.48 10.39
N ILE A 102 17.98 -0.46 9.70
CA ILE A 102 16.58 -0.03 9.82
C ILE A 102 15.73 -0.81 8.82
N LYS A 103 15.18 -1.94 9.28
CA LYS A 103 14.42 -2.88 8.42
C LYS A 103 13.20 -2.24 7.75
N GLN A 104 12.48 -1.36 8.44
CA GLN A 104 11.27 -0.72 7.90
C GLN A 104 11.59 0.23 6.74
N THR A 105 12.61 1.07 6.90
CA THR A 105 13.07 1.99 5.85
C THR A 105 13.66 1.24 4.66
N ALA A 106 14.45 0.19 4.90
CA ALA A 106 14.94 -0.68 3.83
C ALA A 106 13.80 -1.36 3.06
N PHE A 107 12.76 -1.82 3.75
CA PHE A 107 11.56 -2.40 3.14
C PHE A 107 10.78 -1.37 2.31
N ALA A 108 10.63 -0.14 2.81
CA ALA A 108 9.98 0.93 2.07
C ALA A 108 10.72 1.25 0.76
N PHE A 109 12.03 1.43 0.81
CA PHE A 109 12.85 1.66 -0.39
C PHE A 109 12.82 0.47 -1.36
N LEU A 110 12.83 -0.76 -0.85
CA LEU A 110 12.70 -1.96 -1.68
C LEU A 110 11.38 -1.96 -2.45
N THR A 111 10.29 -1.61 -1.77
CA THR A 111 8.94 -1.57 -2.34
C THR A 111 8.83 -0.49 -3.39
N LEU A 112 9.36 0.70 -3.12
CA LEU A 112 9.42 1.80 -4.09
C LEU A 112 10.23 1.40 -5.34
N GLY A 113 11.42 0.84 -5.17
CA GLY A 113 12.25 0.37 -6.28
C GLY A 113 11.54 -0.69 -7.12
N SER A 114 10.89 -1.65 -6.46
CA SER A 114 10.19 -2.77 -7.12
C SER A 114 8.92 -2.32 -7.86
N LEU A 115 8.21 -1.31 -7.37
CA LEU A 115 7.03 -0.74 -8.02
C LEU A 115 7.38 0.09 -9.27
N LEU A 116 8.62 0.60 -9.36
CA LEU A 116 9.08 1.33 -10.54
C LEU A 116 9.37 0.41 -11.73
N ILE A 117 9.65 -0.88 -11.52
CA ILE A 117 9.94 -1.85 -12.59
C ILE A 117 8.82 -1.94 -13.63
N PRO A 118 7.54 -2.21 -13.27
CA PRO A 118 6.45 -2.24 -14.24
C PRO A 118 6.23 -0.89 -14.92
N ILE A 119 6.44 0.23 -14.20
CA ILE A 119 6.34 1.58 -14.74
C ILE A 119 7.40 1.80 -15.84
N ILE A 120 8.62 1.28 -15.67
CA ILE A 120 9.67 1.33 -16.69
C ILE A 120 9.24 0.58 -17.95
N ILE A 121 8.65 -0.61 -17.82
CA ILE A 121 8.19 -1.41 -18.97
C ILE A 121 7.05 -0.68 -19.70
N VAL A 122 6.09 -0.11 -18.97
CA VAL A 122 5.02 0.71 -19.56
C VAL A 122 5.59 1.95 -20.24
N ALA A 123 6.58 2.63 -19.63
CA ALA A 123 7.22 3.80 -20.22
C ALA A 123 7.95 3.47 -21.53
N ILE A 124 8.62 2.31 -21.60
CA ILE A 124 9.23 1.81 -22.83
C ILE A 124 8.18 1.68 -23.96
N GLY A 125 7.00 1.15 -23.64
CA GLY A 125 5.88 1.06 -24.58
C GLY A 125 5.29 2.40 -24.96
N TYR A 126 5.10 3.28 -23.98
CA TYR A 126 4.57 4.62 -24.19
C TYR A 126 5.44 5.45 -25.13
N PHE A 127 6.76 5.35 -24.98
CA PHE A 127 7.72 6.06 -25.83
C PHE A 127 8.15 5.28 -27.09
N GLU A 128 7.49 4.15 -27.38
CA GLU A 128 7.73 3.31 -28.56
C GLU A 128 9.21 2.91 -28.75
N LEU A 129 9.94 2.68 -27.65
CA LEU A 129 11.39 2.40 -27.70
C LEU A 129 11.73 1.12 -28.49
N PHE A 130 10.82 0.16 -28.50
CA PHE A 130 10.93 -1.09 -29.26
C PHE A 130 10.15 -1.07 -30.58
N GLY A 131 9.70 0.10 -31.01
CA GLY A 131 8.93 0.33 -32.23
C GLY A 131 7.40 0.25 -32.03
N PRO A 132 6.63 0.51 -33.10
CA PRO A 132 5.16 0.66 -33.03
C PRO A 132 4.41 -0.62 -32.67
N TYR A 133 5.02 -1.79 -32.88
CA TYR A 133 4.38 -3.06 -32.55
C TYR A 133 4.27 -3.26 -31.02
N LEU A 134 5.32 -2.91 -30.27
CA LEU A 134 5.37 -2.95 -28.81
C LEU A 134 5.09 -1.57 -28.21
N SER A 135 4.19 -0.80 -28.80
CA SER A 135 3.66 0.41 -28.19
C SER A 135 2.38 0.13 -27.41
N LEU A 136 1.89 1.11 -26.66
CA LEU A 136 0.62 0.98 -25.92
C LEU A 136 -0.60 0.86 -26.84
N ASP A 137 -0.52 1.47 -28.02
CA ASP A 137 -1.58 1.45 -29.04
C ASP A 137 -1.30 0.43 -30.16
N GLY A 138 -0.15 -0.24 -30.11
CA GLY A 138 0.27 -1.24 -31.08
C GLY A 138 -0.52 -2.55 -30.99
N GLU A 139 -0.44 -3.35 -32.05
CA GLU A 139 -1.03 -4.69 -32.08
C GLU A 139 -0.49 -5.60 -30.95
N GLY A 140 0.78 -5.40 -30.55
CA GLY A 140 1.44 -6.11 -29.47
C GLY A 140 1.14 -5.57 -28.06
N ARG A 141 0.16 -4.68 -27.86
CA ARG A 141 -0.18 -4.08 -26.55
C ARG A 141 -0.40 -5.11 -25.43
N HIS A 142 -1.05 -6.24 -25.75
CA HIS A 142 -1.30 -7.31 -24.79
C HIS A 142 0.00 -8.04 -24.42
N LEU A 143 0.93 -8.19 -25.37
CA LEU A 143 2.26 -8.74 -25.10
C LEU A 143 3.09 -7.78 -24.25
N LEU A 144 2.98 -6.46 -24.48
CA LEU A 144 3.62 -5.46 -23.63
C LEU A 144 3.09 -5.48 -22.20
N GLY A 145 1.76 -5.53 -22.03
CA GLY A 145 1.14 -5.68 -20.71
C GLY A 145 1.54 -6.99 -20.02
N LEU A 146 1.66 -8.08 -20.79
CA LEU A 146 2.16 -9.35 -20.29
C LEU A 146 3.61 -9.24 -19.81
N MET A 147 4.51 -8.60 -20.57
CA MET A 147 5.88 -8.34 -20.10
C MET A 147 5.90 -7.45 -18.86
N GLY A 148 5.09 -6.38 -18.86
CA GLY A 148 4.97 -5.43 -17.76
C GLY A 148 4.52 -6.06 -16.45
N THR A 149 3.82 -7.20 -16.51
CA THR A 149 3.28 -7.89 -15.35
C THR A 149 4.05 -9.17 -15.02
N ALA A 150 4.44 -9.95 -16.02
CA ALA A 150 5.14 -11.22 -15.84
C ALA A 150 6.61 -11.03 -15.44
N ILE A 151 7.33 -10.01 -15.96
CA ILE A 151 8.73 -9.76 -15.61
C ILE A 151 8.91 -9.42 -14.12
N PRO A 152 8.14 -8.48 -13.53
CA PRO A 152 8.28 -8.15 -12.11
C PRO A 152 7.65 -9.19 -11.17
N LEU A 153 6.78 -10.09 -11.67
CA LEU A 153 6.07 -11.07 -10.84
C LEU A 153 7.01 -11.99 -10.03
N PRO A 154 8.03 -12.66 -10.60
CA PRO A 154 8.97 -13.48 -9.83
C PRO A 154 9.68 -12.70 -8.71
N LEU A 155 9.97 -11.42 -8.95
CA LEU A 155 10.58 -10.53 -7.98
C LEU A 155 9.62 -10.25 -6.81
N TYR A 156 8.35 -9.97 -7.09
CA TYR A 156 7.33 -9.81 -6.05
C TYR A 156 7.07 -11.08 -5.26
N VAL A 157 7.00 -12.23 -5.93
CA VAL A 157 6.84 -13.54 -5.28
C VAL A 157 8.03 -13.84 -4.36
N ARG A 158 9.26 -13.59 -4.83
CA ARG A 158 10.47 -13.74 -4.01
C ARG A 158 10.42 -12.81 -2.78
N HIS A 159 10.06 -11.54 -2.95
CA HIS A 159 9.95 -10.61 -1.84
C HIS A 159 8.83 -10.98 -0.85
N ALA A 160 7.71 -11.52 -1.33
CA ALA A 160 6.64 -12.02 -0.48
C ALA A 160 7.14 -13.13 0.45
N PHE A 161 7.93 -14.09 -0.07
CA PHE A 161 8.49 -15.16 0.76
C PHE A 161 9.60 -14.68 1.71
N VAL A 162 10.51 -13.83 1.24
CA VAL A 162 11.65 -13.34 2.04
C VAL A 162 11.19 -12.42 3.18
N HIS A 163 10.24 -11.51 2.92
CA HIS A 163 9.80 -10.52 3.91
C HIS A 163 8.54 -10.92 4.65
N ARG A 164 7.88 -12.03 4.26
CA ARG A 164 6.59 -12.50 4.78
C ARG A 164 5.56 -11.37 4.94
N SER A 165 5.53 -10.46 3.96
CA SER A 165 4.66 -9.29 3.96
C SER A 165 3.41 -9.54 3.14
N ARG A 166 2.24 -9.22 3.71
CA ARG A 166 0.95 -9.29 3.03
C ARG A 166 0.91 -8.38 1.81
N LEU A 167 1.52 -7.20 1.87
CA LEU A 167 1.55 -6.25 0.76
C LEU A 167 2.11 -6.90 -0.52
N TYR A 168 3.23 -7.62 -0.42
CA TYR A 168 3.83 -8.28 -1.57
C TYR A 168 3.03 -9.48 -2.08
N VAL A 169 2.27 -10.16 -1.20
CA VAL A 169 1.30 -11.19 -1.61
C VAL A 169 0.21 -10.56 -2.48
N TRP A 170 -0.38 -9.46 -2.01
CA TRP A 170 -1.41 -8.72 -2.74
C TRP A 170 -0.91 -8.21 -4.09
N ILE A 171 0.29 -7.61 -4.12
CA ILE A 171 0.93 -7.17 -5.38
C ILE A 171 1.18 -8.36 -6.30
N ALA A 172 1.71 -9.48 -5.80
CA ALA A 172 1.97 -10.66 -6.62
C ALA A 172 0.68 -11.26 -7.19
N LEU A 173 -0.40 -11.35 -6.42
CA LEU A 173 -1.70 -11.84 -6.89
C LEU A 173 -2.34 -10.90 -7.92
N LEU A 174 -2.22 -9.58 -7.71
CA LEU A 174 -2.64 -8.58 -8.68
C LEU A 174 -1.89 -8.75 -10.00
N PHE A 175 -0.56 -8.82 -9.94
CA PHE A 175 0.29 -8.98 -11.11
C PHE A 175 0.09 -10.31 -11.82
N LEU A 176 -0.17 -11.38 -11.08
CA LEU A 176 -0.55 -12.68 -11.65
C LEU A 176 -1.88 -12.58 -12.40
N SER A 177 -2.88 -11.90 -11.81
CA SER A 177 -4.20 -11.74 -12.42
C SER A 177 -4.14 -10.87 -13.67
N LEU A 178 -3.38 -9.77 -13.64
CA LEU A 178 -3.12 -8.93 -14.80
C LEU A 178 -2.37 -9.71 -15.88
N SER A 179 -1.37 -10.51 -15.51
CA SER A 179 -0.61 -11.35 -16.45
C SER A 179 -1.53 -12.36 -17.14
N VAL A 180 -2.46 -13.00 -16.42
CA VAL A 180 -3.45 -13.90 -17.02
C VAL A 180 -4.42 -13.11 -17.93
N GLY A 181 -4.88 -11.94 -17.51
CA GLY A 181 -5.72 -11.06 -18.34
C GLY A 181 -5.04 -10.67 -19.65
N PHE A 182 -3.79 -10.21 -19.61
CA PHE A 182 -3.02 -9.89 -20.80
C PHE A 182 -2.71 -11.12 -21.66
N MET A 183 -2.47 -12.29 -21.05
CA MET A 183 -2.26 -13.54 -21.78
C MET A 183 -3.53 -13.99 -22.52
N LEU A 184 -4.70 -13.88 -21.89
CA LEU A 184 -5.98 -14.17 -22.52
C LEU A 184 -6.33 -13.14 -23.61
N GLY A 185 -6.02 -11.85 -23.37
CA GLY A 185 -6.23 -10.79 -24.36
C GLY A 185 -5.27 -10.86 -25.56
N ALA A 186 -4.12 -11.53 -25.43
CA ALA A 186 -3.21 -11.79 -26.54
C ALA A 186 -3.75 -12.87 -27.50
N LEU A 187 -4.73 -13.66 -27.07
CA LEU A 187 -5.41 -14.65 -27.92
C LEU A 187 -6.59 -13.96 -28.62
N PRO A 188 -6.90 -14.31 -29.89
CA PRO A 188 -8.05 -13.77 -30.62
C PRO A 188 -9.36 -14.42 -30.12
N LEU A 189 -9.68 -14.24 -28.84
CA LEU A 189 -10.86 -14.78 -28.19
C LEU A 189 -12.06 -13.83 -28.32
N SER A 190 -13.27 -14.39 -28.36
CA SER A 190 -14.48 -13.61 -28.14
C SER A 190 -14.54 -13.09 -26.71
N LEU A 191 -15.29 -12.01 -26.47
CA LEU A 191 -15.47 -11.44 -25.13
C LEU A 191 -16.01 -12.48 -24.14
N ASP A 192 -16.93 -13.35 -24.57
CA ASP A 192 -17.49 -14.42 -23.74
C ASP A 192 -16.42 -15.44 -23.33
N ALA A 193 -15.54 -15.81 -24.26
CA ALA A 193 -14.43 -16.73 -23.99
C ALA A 193 -13.38 -16.09 -23.06
N PHE A 194 -13.15 -14.78 -23.17
CA PHE A 194 -12.29 -14.03 -22.26
C PHE A 194 -12.84 -14.06 -20.83
N TYR A 195 -14.11 -13.73 -20.63
CA TYR A 195 -14.74 -13.77 -19.30
C TYR A 195 -14.78 -15.18 -18.72
N LEU A 196 -15.06 -16.19 -19.55
CA LEU A 196 -15.01 -17.58 -19.13
C LEU A 196 -13.59 -17.97 -18.69
N GLY A 197 -12.55 -17.54 -19.41
CA GLY A 197 -11.16 -17.73 -19.01
C GLY A 197 -10.84 -17.09 -17.66
N MET A 198 -11.31 -15.87 -17.42
CA MET A 198 -11.14 -15.18 -16.13
C MET A 198 -11.91 -15.87 -15.00
N MET A 199 -13.11 -16.41 -15.25
CA MET A 199 -13.86 -17.22 -14.28
C MET A 199 -13.12 -18.51 -13.94
N LEU A 200 -12.60 -19.22 -14.95
CA LEU A 200 -11.79 -20.44 -14.75
C LEU A 200 -10.52 -20.15 -13.96
N TYR A 201 -9.86 -19.02 -14.22
CA TYR A 201 -8.71 -18.57 -13.44
C TYR A 201 -9.07 -18.37 -11.96
N ASN A 202 -10.17 -17.67 -11.66
CA ASN A 202 -10.63 -17.47 -10.28
C ASN A 202 -11.03 -18.78 -9.60
N ALA A 203 -11.69 -19.70 -10.31
CA ALA A 203 -11.97 -21.05 -9.82
C ALA A 203 -10.68 -21.82 -9.54
N GLY A 204 -9.68 -21.71 -10.43
CA GLY A 204 -8.35 -22.28 -10.27
C GLY A 204 -7.62 -21.76 -9.03
N LEU A 205 -7.70 -20.44 -8.75
CA LEU A 205 -7.17 -19.85 -7.51
C LEU A 205 -7.83 -20.45 -6.26
N LEU A 206 -9.16 -20.67 -6.29
CA LEU A 206 -9.88 -21.28 -5.18
C LEU A 206 -9.50 -22.76 -4.98
N VAL A 207 -9.33 -23.51 -6.07
CA VAL A 207 -8.85 -24.90 -6.01
C VAL A 207 -7.41 -24.93 -5.49
N ALA A 208 -6.55 -24.02 -5.92
CA ALA A 208 -5.20 -23.89 -5.40
C ALA A 208 -5.18 -23.56 -3.91
N TYR A 209 -6.10 -22.70 -3.43
CA TYR A 209 -6.29 -22.44 -2.00
C TYR A 209 -6.54 -23.74 -1.23
N ILE A 210 -7.55 -24.52 -1.63
CA ILE A 210 -7.93 -25.77 -0.94
C ILE A 210 -6.79 -26.80 -1.02
N ARG A 211 -6.13 -26.92 -2.18
CA ARG A 211 -5.09 -27.92 -2.45
C ARG A 211 -3.80 -27.65 -1.68
N PHE A 212 -3.46 -26.38 -1.47
CA PHE A 212 -2.19 -25.98 -0.85
C PHE A 212 -2.33 -25.51 0.60
N GLU A 213 -3.55 -25.48 1.17
CA GLU A 213 -3.84 -25.04 2.54
C GLU A 213 -2.92 -25.66 3.61
N ASN A 214 -2.55 -26.92 3.39
CA ASN A 214 -1.68 -27.69 4.28
C ASN A 214 -0.16 -27.43 4.12
N ARG A 215 0.28 -26.56 3.19
CA ARG A 215 1.70 -26.24 2.97
C ARG A 215 2.10 -24.99 3.75
N THR A 216 2.93 -25.16 4.78
CA THR A 216 3.40 -24.10 5.68
C THR A 216 4.09 -22.93 4.97
N HIS A 217 4.74 -23.17 3.82
CA HIS A 217 5.43 -22.14 3.05
C HIS A 217 4.45 -21.22 2.28
N LEU A 218 3.24 -21.70 1.97
CA LEU A 218 2.23 -20.98 1.17
C LEU A 218 1.11 -20.37 2.03
N GLN A 219 1.08 -20.62 3.33
CA GLN A 219 0.03 -20.10 4.23
C GLN A 219 -0.15 -18.58 4.14
N LEU A 220 0.93 -17.84 3.86
CA LEU A 220 0.89 -16.39 3.69
C LEU A 220 0.07 -15.97 2.47
N PHE A 221 0.18 -16.71 1.36
CA PHE A 221 -0.61 -16.48 0.15
C PHE A 221 -2.05 -16.94 0.38
N ILE A 222 -2.19 -18.18 0.85
CA ILE A 222 -3.48 -18.88 1.00
C ILE A 222 -4.44 -18.07 1.87
N LYS A 223 -3.98 -17.47 2.96
CA LYS A 223 -4.84 -16.65 3.84
C LYS A 223 -5.46 -15.43 3.13
N GLU A 224 -4.81 -14.89 2.11
CA GLU A 224 -5.24 -13.67 1.41
C GLU A 224 -5.96 -13.98 0.08
N VAL A 225 -5.78 -15.20 -0.47
CA VAL A 225 -6.45 -15.66 -1.71
C VAL A 225 -7.97 -15.52 -1.69
N PRO A 226 -8.73 -15.90 -0.65
CA PRO A 226 -10.20 -15.80 -0.70
C PRO A 226 -10.68 -14.34 -0.74
N LEU A 227 -10.03 -13.44 0.01
CA LEU A 227 -10.35 -12.01 -0.03
C LEU A 227 -9.99 -11.40 -1.39
N PHE A 228 -8.84 -11.80 -1.96
CA PHE A 228 -8.43 -11.38 -3.28
C PHE A 228 -9.38 -11.88 -4.39
N ALA A 229 -9.78 -13.15 -4.35
CA ALA A 229 -10.68 -13.75 -5.33
C ALA A 229 -12.07 -13.08 -5.31
N GLN A 230 -12.59 -12.72 -4.13
CA GLN A 230 -13.84 -11.95 -4.02
C GLN A 230 -13.73 -10.56 -4.65
N LEU A 231 -12.62 -9.85 -4.41
CA LEU A 231 -12.37 -8.54 -5.01
C LEU A 231 -12.19 -8.64 -6.53
N ASN A 232 -11.43 -9.62 -7.01
CA ASN A 232 -11.18 -9.83 -8.43
C ASN A 232 -12.46 -10.22 -9.20
N LEU A 233 -13.38 -10.95 -8.56
CA LEU A 233 -14.67 -11.28 -9.15
C LEU A 233 -15.61 -10.06 -9.19
N SER A 234 -15.52 -9.17 -8.21
CA SER A 234 -16.35 -7.95 -8.12
C SER A 234 -15.84 -6.83 -9.02
N PHE A 235 -14.52 -6.75 -9.21
CA PHE A 235 -13.82 -5.79 -10.07
C PHE A 235 -12.78 -6.54 -10.91
N PRO A 236 -13.20 -7.20 -12.00
CA PRO A 236 -12.25 -7.81 -12.91
C PRO A 236 -11.35 -6.72 -13.52
N PRO A 237 -10.04 -6.98 -13.70
CA PRO A 237 -9.18 -6.10 -14.48
C PRO A 237 -9.67 -6.14 -15.94
N CYS A 238 -10.51 -5.18 -16.29
CA CYS A 238 -11.01 -4.95 -17.65
C CYS A 238 -9.87 -4.63 -18.61
#